data_AF-A0A931E366-F1
#
_entry.id   AF-A0A931E366-F1
#
_cell.length_a   1.000
_cell.length_b   1.000
_cell.length_c   1.000
_cell.angle_alpha   90.00
_cell.angle_beta   90.00
_cell.angle_gamma   90.00
#
_symmetry.space_group_name_H-M   'P 1'
#
loop_
_entity.id
_entity.type
_entity.pdbx_description
1 polymer ?
#
loop_
_entity_poly.entity_id
_entity_poly.type
_entity_poly.pdbx_seq_one_letter_code
_entity_poly.pdbx_strand_id
1 'polypeptide(L)'
;MRLTVRLDPEIYVAAKELAAEEKISTGEAVNEIARRGLAARPVRKKFTMPTKKVGMKIDCTNVVEVLDYLDRVDGPESEERVS
;
A
#
# COMPACT_ATOMS: atom_id res chain seq x y z
N MET A 1 -18.34 -29.84 -14.40
CA MET A 1 -19.04 -28.94 -15.34
C MET A 1 -18.10 -28.64 -16.50
N ARG A 2 -18.61 -28.55 -17.74
CA ARG A 2 -17.80 -28.16 -18.91
C ARG A 2 -18.07 -26.69 -19.24
N LEU A 3 -17.01 -25.89 -19.28
CA LEU A 3 -17.06 -24.48 -19.64
C LEU A 3 -16.01 -24.21 -20.72
N THR A 4 -16.34 -23.35 -21.67
CA THR A 4 -15.37 -22.84 -22.65
C THR A 4 -15.03 -21.40 -22.26
N VAL A 5 -13.75 -21.14 -22.03
CA VAL A 5 -13.21 -19.82 -21.70
C VAL A 5 -12.13 -19.44 -22.70
N ARG A 6 -11.93 -18.13 -22.92
CA ARG A 6 -10.75 -17.64 -23.64
C ARG A 6 -9.63 -17.39 -22.62
N LEU A 7 -8.42 -17.79 -22.97
CA LEU A 7 -7.22 -17.56 -22.17
C LEU A 7 -6.23 -16.76 -22.99
N ASP A 8 -5.56 -15.82 -22.33
CA ASP A 8 -4.41 -15.16 -22.92
C ASP A 8 -3.26 -16.17 -23.09
N PRO A 9 -2.38 -15.99 -24.09
CA PRO A 9 -1.32 -16.95 -24.38
C PRO A 9 -0.42 -17.25 -23.18
N GLU A 10 -0.08 -16.24 -22.38
CA GLU A 10 0.75 -16.42 -21.18
C GLU A 10 0.09 -17.31 -20.13
N ILE A 11 -1.24 -17.21 -19.98
CA ILE A 11 -2.00 -18.01 -19.02
C ILE A 11 -2.06 -19.47 -19.48
N TYR A 12 -2.19 -19.70 -20.78
CA TYR A 12 -2.18 -21.04 -21.34
C TYR A 12 -0.82 -21.74 -21.16
N VAL A 13 0.28 -21.02 -21.34
CA VAL A 13 1.63 -21.54 -21.08
C VAL A 13 1.80 -21.92 -19.62
N ALA A 14 1.48 -21.02 -18.69
CA ALA A 14 1.56 -21.29 -17.25
C ALA A 14 0.71 -22.50 -16.82
N ALA A 15 -0.52 -22.62 -17.37
CA ALA A 15 -1.37 -23.76 -17.10
C ALA A 15 -0.80 -25.08 -17.65
N LYS A 16 -0.08 -25.04 -18.79
CA LYS A 16 0.58 -26.23 -19.35
C LYS A 16 1.80 -26.67 -18.57
N GLU A 17 2.60 -25.72 -18.10
CA GLU A 17 3.74 -26.01 -17.22
C GLU A 17 3.26 -26.68 -15.93
N LEU A 18 2.27 -26.10 -15.27
CA LEU A 18 1.67 -26.68 -14.07
C LEU A 18 1.06 -28.08 -14.34
N ALA A 19 0.40 -28.26 -15.48
CA ALA A 19 -0.16 -29.55 -15.88
C ALA A 19 0.93 -30.62 -16.04
N ALA A 20 2.10 -30.26 -16.59
CA ALA A 20 3.22 -31.18 -16.74
C ALA A 20 3.88 -31.52 -15.40
N GLU A 21 4.05 -30.52 -14.53
CA GLU A 21 4.63 -30.69 -13.20
C GLU A 21 3.76 -31.57 -12.29
N GLU A 22 2.46 -31.29 -12.24
CA GLU A 22 1.51 -32.00 -11.37
C GLU A 22 0.91 -33.25 -12.04
N LYS A 23 1.23 -33.51 -13.31
CA LYS A 23 0.70 -34.63 -14.12
C LYS A 23 -0.83 -34.65 -14.19
N ILE A 24 -1.42 -33.47 -14.33
CA ILE A 24 -2.88 -33.26 -14.44
C ILE A 24 -3.25 -32.73 -15.83
N SER A 25 -4.54 -32.68 -16.14
CA SER A 25 -5.00 -32.08 -17.39
C SER A 25 -4.84 -30.55 -17.38
N THR A 26 -4.71 -29.93 -18.56
CA THR A 26 -4.62 -28.46 -18.65
C THR A 26 -5.86 -27.78 -18.05
N GLY A 27 -7.05 -28.38 -18.18
CA GLY A 27 -8.27 -27.83 -17.57
C GLY A 27 -8.26 -27.91 -16.03
N GLU A 28 -7.67 -28.97 -15.46
CA GLU A 28 -7.47 -29.07 -14.01
C GLU A 28 -6.44 -28.06 -13.51
N ALA A 29 -5.35 -27.88 -14.24
CA ALA A 29 -4.34 -26.87 -13.92
C ALA A 29 -4.93 -25.45 -13.90
N VAL A 30 -5.78 -25.10 -14.88
CA VAL A 30 -6.50 -23.81 -14.88
C VAL A 30 -7.40 -23.66 -13.66
N ASN A 31 -8.14 -24.71 -13.29
CA ASN A 31 -8.98 -24.69 -12.10
C ASN A 31 -8.15 -24.53 -10.81
N GLU A 32 -6.97 -25.13 -10.76
CA GLU A 32 -6.08 -25.03 -9.62
C GLU A 32 -5.49 -23.63 -9.47
N ILE A 33 -5.02 -23.03 -10.56
CA ILE A 33 -4.60 -21.62 -10.59
C ILE A 33 -5.72 -20.71 -10.10
N ALA A 34 -6.95 -20.92 -10.58
CA ALA A 34 -8.11 -20.14 -10.17
C ALA A 34 -8.39 -20.32 -8.66
N ARG A 35 -8.35 -21.54 -8.13
CA ARG A 35 -8.53 -21.81 -6.69
C ARG A 35 -7.46 -21.13 -5.84
N ARG A 36 -6.19 -21.21 -6.24
CA ARG A 36 -5.07 -20.52 -5.55
C ARG A 36 -5.29 -19.01 -5.55
N GLY A 37 -5.72 -18.44 -6.68
CA GLY A 37 -6.06 -17.02 -6.78
C GLY A 37 -7.24 -16.61 -5.90
N LEU A 38 -8.29 -17.42 -5.81
CA LEU A 38 -9.44 -17.16 -4.92
C LEU A 38 -9.08 -17.29 -3.44
N ALA A 39 -8.20 -18.23 -3.09
CA ALA A 39 -7.71 -18.42 -1.72
C ALA A 39 -6.71 -17.34 -1.29
N ALA A 40 -5.98 -16.76 -2.24
CA ALA A 40 -5.09 -15.62 -2.04
C ALA A 40 -5.91 -14.34 -1.76
N ARG A 41 -6.57 -14.28 -0.60
CA ARG A 41 -7.13 -13.03 -0.10
C ARG A 41 -5.96 -12.05 0.04
N PRO A 42 -5.97 -10.89 -0.62
CA PRO A 42 -4.89 -9.93 -0.42
C PRO A 42 -4.88 -9.58 1.06
N VAL A 43 -3.78 -9.92 1.73
CA VAL A 43 -3.53 -9.45 3.09
C VAL A 43 -3.43 -7.94 2.94
N ARG A 44 -4.52 -7.24 3.24
CA ARG A 44 -4.50 -5.78 3.38
C ARG A 44 -3.51 -5.53 4.51
N LYS A 45 -2.28 -5.15 4.17
CA LYS A 45 -1.33 -4.66 5.16
C LYS A 45 -2.05 -3.52 5.88
N LYS A 46 -2.21 -3.66 7.20
CA LYS A 46 -2.75 -2.57 8.01
C LYS A 46 -1.86 -1.36 7.75
N PHE A 47 -2.47 -0.29 7.24
CA PHE A 47 -1.76 0.96 7.05
C PHE A 47 -1.18 1.37 8.40
N THR A 48 0.14 1.51 8.45
CA THR A 48 0.87 1.96 9.64
C THR A 48 1.48 3.29 9.26
N MET A 49 0.97 4.38 9.84
CA MET A 49 1.50 5.71 9.59
C MET A 49 2.92 5.79 10.19
N PRO A 50 3.97 5.99 9.38
CA PRO A 50 5.30 6.17 9.92
C PRO A 50 5.37 7.54 10.61
N THR A 51 5.33 7.54 11.94
CA THR A 51 5.56 8.76 12.73
C THR A 51 7.05 8.92 13.00
N LYS A 52 7.57 10.13 12.82
CA LYS A 52 8.93 10.50 13.24
C LYS A 52 8.84 11.69 14.17
N LYS A 53 9.72 11.74 15.18
CA LYS A 53 9.88 12.93 16.02
C LYS A 53 10.55 14.02 15.19
N VAL A 54 9.83 15.08 14.88
CA VAL A 54 10.32 16.22 14.07
C VAL A 54 11.02 17.28 14.95
N GLY A 55 11.21 17.02 16.26
CA GLY A 55 11.85 17.97 17.17
C GLY A 55 11.02 19.25 17.35
N MET A 56 9.69 19.12 17.39
CA MET A 56 8.79 20.27 17.57
C MET A 56 9.07 20.96 18.91
N LYS A 57 9.14 22.30 18.87
CA LYS A 57 9.39 23.15 20.04
C LYS A 57 8.13 23.42 20.87
N ILE A 58 6.96 23.23 20.26
CA ILE A 58 5.63 23.48 20.82
C ILE A 58 4.70 22.32 20.41
N ASP A 59 3.63 22.09 21.18
CA ASP A 59 2.62 21.10 20.82
C ASP A 59 1.72 21.62 19.69
N CYS A 60 1.92 21.11 18.48
CA CYS A 60 1.12 21.52 17.33
C CYS A 60 -0.30 20.96 17.29
N THR A 61 -0.72 20.16 18.27
CA THR A 61 -2.14 19.83 18.46
C THR A 61 -2.90 20.91 19.22
N ASN A 62 -2.20 21.80 19.93
CA ASN A 62 -2.78 22.95 20.63
C ASN A 62 -2.72 24.21 19.75
N VAL A 63 -3.85 24.54 19.11
CA VAL A 63 -3.93 25.66 18.17
C VAL A 63 -3.58 27.00 18.82
N VAL A 64 -3.96 27.22 20.08
CA VAL A 64 -3.72 28.49 20.79
C VAL A 64 -2.21 28.71 20.98
N GLU A 65 -1.51 27.68 21.45
CA GLU A 65 -0.06 27.73 21.67
C GLU A 65 0.72 27.93 20.36
N VAL A 66 0.23 27.37 19.25
CA VAL A 66 0.82 27.57 17.92
C VAL A 66 0.66 29.02 17.47
N LEU A 67 -0.53 29.60 17.61
CA LEU A 67 -0.78 30.98 17.19
C LEU A 67 0.04 31.97 18.04
N ASP A 68 0.08 31.78 19.37
CA ASP A 68 0.91 32.60 20.27
C ASP A 68 2.41 32.52 19.91
N TYR A 69 2.89 31.34 19.49
CA TYR A 69 4.27 31.18 19.04
C TYR A 69 4.53 31.88 17.71
N LEU A 70 3.62 31.77 16.74
CA LEU A 70 3.73 32.44 15.45
C LEU A 70 3.73 33.96 15.59
N ASP A 71 2.83 34.53 16.41
CA ASP A 71 2.79 35.98 16.67
C ASP A 71 4.09 36.51 17.28
N ARG A 72 4.80 35.71 18.08
CA ARG A 72 6.11 36.07 18.64
C ARG A 72 7.25 35.98 17.63
N VAL A 73 7.15 35.09 16.65
CA VAL A 73 8.20 34.89 15.62
C VAL A 73 8.00 35.84 14.44
N ASP A 74 6.75 36.08 14.04
CA ASP A 74 6.36 36.91 12.89
C ASP A 74 6.00 38.36 13.29
N GLY A 75 6.05 38.68 14.58
CA GLY A 75 5.79 40.04 15.10
C GLY A 75 6.85 41.08 14.68
N PRO A 76 6.52 42.38 14.74
CA PRO A 76 7.38 43.49 14.27
C PRO A 76 8.71 43.66 15.03
N GLU A 77 8.92 42.91 16.11
CA GLU A 77 10.16 42.91 16.91
C GLU A 77 11.28 42.03 16.28
N SER A 78 11.01 41.36 15.15
CA SER A 78 11.97 40.50 14.45
C SER A 78 12.99 41.25 13.58
N GLU A 79 12.77 42.54 13.29
CA GLU A 79 13.72 43.39 12.55
C GLU A 79 14.81 44.02 13.44
N GLU A 80 14.65 44.05 14.78
CA GLU A 80 15.55 44.83 15.66
C GLU A 80 16.73 44.01 16.24
N ARG A 81 16.86 42.73 15.88
CA ARG A 81 17.97 41.86 16.33
C ARG A 81 19.12 41.71 15.34
N VAL A 82 19.12 42.49 14.25
CA VAL A 82 20.27 42.62 13.34
C VAL A 82 20.65 44.10 13.23
N SER A 83 21.35 44.61 14.25
CA SER A 83 22.19 45.81 14.17
C SER A 83 23.29 45.71 15.24
#